data_AF-A0A1H2XH77-F1
#
_entry.id   AF-A0A1H2XH77-F1
#
_cell.length_a   1.000
_cell.length_b   1.000
_cell.length_c   1.000
_cell.angle_alpha   90.00
_cell.angle_beta   90.00
_cell.angle_gamma   90.00
#
_symmetry.space_group_name_H-M   'P 1'
#
loop_
_entity.id
_entity.type
_entity.pdbx_description
1 polymer ?
#
loop_
_entity_poly.entity_id
_entity_poly.type
_entity_poly.pdbx_seq_one_letter_code
_entity_poly.pdbx_strand_id
1 'polypeptide(L)'
;MKRILLILAALALWQHWDRVEPLLGLSQPVPSQARTGEVILYATSWCGYCAKTRAFLAERAIPYRELDIEKSADGRRAYDALGGRGVPVIDVKGTVIHGYDPQSILAAY
;
A
#
# COMPACT_ATOMS: atom_id res chain seq x y z
N MET A 1 -21.70 46.16 -22.96
CA MET A 1 -20.26 46.00 -22.66
C MET A 1 -19.99 45.20 -21.38
N LYS A 2 -20.57 45.56 -20.23
CA LYS A 2 -20.35 44.85 -18.94
C LYS A 2 -20.75 43.35 -18.93
N ARG A 3 -21.81 42.98 -19.65
CA ARG A 3 -22.26 41.58 -19.78
C ARG A 3 -21.29 40.67 -20.54
N ILE A 4 -20.58 41.22 -21.53
CA ILE A 4 -19.63 40.46 -22.36
C ILE A 4 -18.37 40.13 -21.54
N LEU A 5 -17.90 41.08 -20.72
CA LEU A 5 -16.77 40.85 -19.81
C LEU A 5 -17.05 39.74 -18.79
N LEU A 6 -18.27 39.67 -18.25
CA LEU A 6 -18.66 38.61 -17.31
C LEU A 6 -18.69 37.24 -17.97
N ILE A 7 -19.18 37.14 -19.21
CA ILE A 7 -19.24 35.88 -19.96
C ILE A 7 -17.82 35.40 -20.31
N LEU A 8 -16.93 36.31 -20.73
CA LEU A 8 -15.53 35.96 -21.02
C LEU A 8 -14.75 35.54 -19.78
N ALA A 9 -14.98 36.20 -18.64
CA ALA A 9 -14.38 35.80 -17.37
C ALA A 9 -14.88 34.41 -16.92
N ALA A 10 -16.18 34.14 -17.04
CA ALA A 10 -16.76 32.84 -16.73
C ALA A 10 -16.22 31.73 -17.66
N LEU A 11 -16.08 32.01 -18.96
CA LEU A 11 -15.50 31.09 -19.94
C LEU A 11 -14.02 30.79 -19.65
N ALA A 12 -13.24 31.81 -19.28
CA ALA A 12 -11.83 31.62 -18.93
C ALA A 12 -11.66 30.79 -17.65
N LEU A 13 -12.54 30.98 -16.66
CA LEU A 13 -12.59 30.16 -15.45
C LEU A 13 -12.97 28.70 -15.77
N TRP A 14 -13.84 28.48 -16.77
CA TRP A 14 -14.25 27.14 -17.21
C TRP A 14 -13.19 26.44 -18.06
N GLN A 15 -12.52 27.15 -18.97
CA GLN A 15 -11.48 26.61 -19.86
C GLN A 15 -10.14 26.34 -19.18
N HIS A 16 -9.90 26.91 -18.00
CA HIS A 16 -8.66 26.76 -17.24
C HIS A 16 -8.87 26.11 -15.88
N TRP A 17 -9.90 25.25 -15.77
CA TRP A 17 -10.24 24.56 -14.52
C TRP A 17 -9.05 23.79 -13.93
N ASP A 18 -8.23 23.14 -14.78
CA ASP A 18 -7.01 22.43 -14.36
C ASP A 18 -5.98 23.31 -13.62
N ARG A 19 -6.01 24.64 -13.84
CA ARG A 19 -5.05 25.59 -13.26
C ARG A 19 -5.56 26.24 -11.97
N VAL A 20 -6.87 26.21 -11.70
CA VAL A 20 -7.47 26.73 -10.45
C VAL A 20 -7.62 25.67 -9.37
N GLU A 21 -7.73 24.38 -9.73
CA GLU A 21 -7.84 23.27 -8.75
C GLU A 21 -6.73 23.25 -7.67
N PRO A 22 -5.44 23.50 -7.98
CA PRO A 22 -4.39 23.50 -6.96
C PRO A 22 -4.51 24.64 -5.95
N LEU A 23 -5.08 25.78 -6.35
CA LEU A 23 -5.24 26.97 -5.51
C LEU A 23 -6.41 26.85 -4.53
N LEU A 24 -7.39 25.98 -4.83
CA LEU A 24 -8.55 25.73 -3.98
C LEU A 24 -8.30 24.65 -2.92
N GLY A 25 -7.15 23.96 -2.96
CA GLY A 25 -6.80 22.91 -2.00
C GLY A 25 -7.72 21.68 -2.04
N LEU A 26 -8.57 21.56 -3.07
CA LEU A 26 -9.54 20.47 -3.23
C LEU A 26 -8.92 19.22 -3.84
N SER A 27 -7.77 19.36 -4.51
CA SER A 27 -6.93 18.23 -4.89
C SER A 27 -6.05 17.87 -3.69
N GLN A 28 -6.61 17.10 -2.75
CA GLN A 28 -5.79 16.40 -1.79
C GLN A 28 -4.78 15.58 -2.60
N PRO A 29 -3.46 15.70 -2.39
CA PRO A 29 -2.56 14.66 -2.86
C PRO A 29 -3.09 13.39 -2.22
N VAL A 30 -3.55 12.42 -3.01
CA VAL A 30 -3.88 11.09 -2.49
C VAL A 30 -2.61 10.68 -1.77
N PRO A 31 -2.59 10.63 -0.43
CA PRO A 31 -1.40 10.17 0.26
C PRO A 31 -1.19 8.79 -0.32
N SER A 32 0.03 8.52 -0.77
CA SER A 32 0.46 7.14 -0.94
C SER A 32 0.35 6.50 0.44
N GLN A 33 -0.86 6.11 0.82
CA GLN A 33 -1.10 5.18 1.88
C GLN A 33 -0.42 3.90 1.40
N ALA A 34 0.85 3.74 1.76
CA ALA A 34 1.23 2.51 2.42
C ALA A 34 0.11 2.27 3.44
N ARG A 35 -0.84 1.41 3.08
CA ARG A 35 -2.11 1.25 3.79
C ARG A 35 -1.76 0.80 5.20
N THR A 36 -1.70 1.74 6.14
CA THR A 36 -1.66 1.47 7.57
C THR A 36 -2.89 0.62 7.85
N GLY A 37 -2.72 -0.71 7.92
CA GLY A 37 -3.85 -1.65 7.99
C GLY A 37 -3.78 -2.87 7.08
N GLU A 38 -2.86 -2.95 6.11
CA GLU A 38 -2.70 -4.13 5.26
C GLU A 38 -1.74 -5.16 5.87
N VAL A 39 -1.99 -6.45 5.62
CA VAL A 39 -1.05 -7.54 5.92
C VAL A 39 -0.19 -7.80 4.69
N ILE A 40 1.13 -7.77 4.82
CA ILE A 40 2.07 -8.04 3.74
C ILE A 40 2.93 -9.25 4.10
N LEU A 41 2.92 -10.26 3.24
CA LEU A 41 3.77 -11.44 3.33
C LEU A 41 4.94 -11.30 2.36
N TYR A 42 6.15 -11.20 2.90
CA TYR A 42 7.40 -11.30 2.15
C TYR A 42 7.87 -12.76 2.14
N ALA A 43 7.92 -13.36 0.97
CA ALA A 43 8.10 -14.81 0.81
C ALA A 43 8.95 -15.17 -0.42
N THR A 44 9.21 -16.47 -0.58
CA THR A 44 9.69 -17.07 -1.83
C THR A 44 8.76 -18.24 -2.22
N SER A 45 8.82 -18.67 -3.48
CA SER A 45 7.95 -19.75 -3.98
C SER A 45 8.32 -21.14 -3.46
N TRP A 46 9.60 -21.38 -3.14
CA TRP A 46 10.12 -22.69 -2.71
C TRP A 46 10.10 -22.89 -1.18
N CYS A 47 9.84 -21.84 -0.41
CA CYS A 47 9.91 -21.85 1.04
C CYS A 47 8.69 -22.54 1.69
N GLY A 48 8.93 -23.66 2.40
CA GLY A 48 7.88 -24.42 3.07
C GLY A 48 7.17 -23.67 4.21
N TYR A 49 7.89 -22.87 5.00
CA TYR A 49 7.26 -22.03 6.04
C TYR A 49 6.42 -20.89 5.46
N CYS A 50 6.78 -20.42 4.28
CA CYS A 50 5.99 -19.45 3.53
C CYS A 50 4.67 -20.10 3.08
N ALA A 51 4.72 -21.34 2.58
CA ALA A 51 3.50 -22.11 2.27
C ALA A 51 2.60 -22.31 3.49
N LYS A 52 3.17 -22.63 4.67
CA LYS A 52 2.42 -22.71 5.93
C LYS A 52 1.76 -21.38 6.30
N THR A 53 2.47 -20.26 6.10
CA THR A 53 1.92 -18.92 6.36
C THR A 53 0.76 -18.60 5.43
N ARG A 54 0.87 -18.91 4.13
CA ARG A 54 -0.24 -18.74 3.16
C ARG A 54 -1.48 -19.55 3.56
N ALA A 55 -1.28 -20.81 3.94
CA ALA A 55 -2.36 -21.68 4.40
C ALA A 55 -3.04 -21.11 5.65
N PHE A 56 -2.26 -20.71 6.64
CA PHE A 56 -2.78 -20.11 7.87
C PHE A 56 -3.58 -18.83 7.62
N LEU A 57 -3.06 -17.90 6.81
CA LEU A 57 -3.77 -16.67 6.46
C LEU A 57 -5.08 -16.96 5.71
N ALA A 58 -5.07 -17.96 4.82
CA ALA A 58 -6.27 -18.41 4.10
C ALA A 58 -7.31 -19.06 5.04
N GLU A 59 -6.88 -19.95 5.93
CA GLU A 59 -7.74 -20.60 6.94
C GLU A 59 -8.43 -19.58 7.85
N ARG A 60 -7.78 -18.45 8.13
CA ARG A 60 -8.30 -17.36 8.96
C ARG A 60 -9.03 -16.27 8.18
N ALA A 61 -9.15 -16.42 6.86
CA ALA A 61 -9.72 -15.40 5.96
C ALA A 61 -9.08 -14.02 6.14
N ILE A 62 -7.78 -13.98 6.44
CA ILE A 62 -7.01 -12.74 6.59
C ILE A 62 -6.59 -12.28 5.18
N PRO A 63 -7.06 -11.12 4.68
CA PRO A 63 -6.61 -10.58 3.42
C PRO A 63 -5.16 -10.10 3.54
N TYR A 64 -4.33 -10.49 2.59
CA TYR A 64 -2.92 -10.08 2.54
C TYR A 64 -2.44 -9.87 1.11
N ARG A 65 -1.39 -9.08 0.98
CA ARG A 65 -0.57 -9.02 -0.24
C ARG A 65 0.67 -9.86 -0.07
N GLU A 66 1.05 -10.57 -1.11
CA GLU A 66 2.30 -11.32 -1.13
C GLU A 66 3.32 -10.63 -2.03
N LEU A 67 4.55 -10.51 -1.55
CA LEU A 67 5.71 -10.03 -2.29
C LEU A 67 6.78 -11.13 -2.32
N ASP A 68 7.01 -11.68 -3.51
CA ASP A 68 8.12 -12.60 -3.73
C ASP A 68 9.43 -11.79 -3.81
N ILE A 69 10.29 -11.95 -2.82
CA ILE A 69 11.52 -11.17 -2.67
C ILE A 69 12.61 -11.55 -3.69
N GLU A 70 12.44 -12.64 -4.44
CA GLU A 70 13.34 -13.06 -5.51
C GLU A 70 12.88 -12.55 -6.88
N LYS A 71 11.60 -12.20 -7.02
CA LYS A 71 11.00 -11.77 -8.29
C LYS A 71 10.62 -10.28 -8.31
N SER A 72 10.55 -9.64 -7.15
CA SER A 72 10.20 -8.22 -7.03
C SER A 72 11.36 -7.44 -6.43
N ALA A 73 11.93 -6.51 -7.22
CA ALA A 73 12.94 -5.59 -6.72
C ALA A 73 12.38 -4.70 -5.59
N ASP A 74 11.11 -4.31 -5.69
CA ASP A 74 10.44 -3.49 -4.66
C ASP A 74 10.16 -4.32 -3.40
N GLY A 75 9.69 -5.56 -3.59
CA GLY A 75 9.52 -6.51 -2.49
C GLY A 75 10.82 -6.81 -1.77
N ARG A 76 11.93 -6.93 -2.51
CA ARG A 76 13.27 -7.10 -1.93
C ARG A 76 13.70 -5.88 -1.11
N ARG A 77 13.59 -4.67 -1.66
CA ARG A 77 13.96 -3.44 -0.93
C ARG A 77 13.14 -3.26 0.35
N ALA A 78 11.83 -3.52 0.28
CA ALA A 78 10.97 -3.45 1.45
C ALA A 78 11.33 -4.53 2.50
N TYR A 79 11.57 -5.76 2.06
CA TYR A 79 12.04 -6.85 2.94
C TYR A 79 13.36 -6.50 3.64
N ASP A 80 14.33 -5.92 2.91
CA ASP A 80 15.62 -5.51 3.48
C ASP A 80 15.44 -4.37 4.50
N ALA A 81 14.54 -3.41 4.22
CA ALA A 81 14.22 -2.32 5.15
C ALA A 81 13.58 -2.80 6.47
N LEU A 82 12.89 -3.95 6.44
CA LEU A 82 12.33 -4.61 7.62
C LEU A 82 13.36 -5.48 8.37
N GLY A 83 14.63 -5.48 7.96
CA GLY A 83 15.67 -6.30 8.59
C GLY A 83 15.52 -7.79 8.27
N GLY A 84 14.99 -8.13 7.09
CA GLY A 84 14.77 -9.50 6.67
C GLY A 84 16.06 -10.33 6.63
N ARG A 85 16.13 -11.38 7.45
CA ARG A 85 17.25 -12.35 7.51
C ARG A 85 16.87 -13.77 7.08
N GLY A 86 15.60 -14.01 6.84
CA GLY A 86 15.02 -15.25 6.38
C GLY A 86 13.56 -15.03 6.03
N VAL A 87 12.96 -15.97 5.32
CA VAL A 87 11.54 -15.94 4.96
C VAL A 87 10.76 -17.02 5.73
N PRO A 88 9.47 -16.80 6.03
CA PRO A 88 8.67 -15.61 5.71
C PRO A 88 8.97 -14.43 6.64
N VAL A 89 8.72 -13.20 6.17
CA VAL A 89 8.55 -12.01 7.02
C VAL A 89 7.14 -11.48 6.78
N ILE A 90 6.43 -11.14 7.84
CA ILE A 90 5.06 -10.64 7.77
C ILE A 90 5.02 -9.26 8.41
N ASP A 91 4.52 -8.27 7.67
CA ASP A 91 4.12 -6.99 8.24
C ASP A 91 2.61 -7.02 8.46
N VAL A 92 2.20 -7.02 9.72
CA VAL A 92 0.80 -6.95 10.14
C VAL A 92 0.53 -5.55 10.67
N LYS A 93 0.01 -4.67 9.82
CA LYS A 93 -0.39 -3.30 10.19
C LYS A 93 0.75 -2.48 10.87
N GLY A 94 2.00 -2.70 10.46
CA GLY A 94 3.20 -2.08 11.03
C GLY A 94 3.93 -2.95 12.06
N THR A 95 3.36 -4.09 12.47
CA THR A 95 4.01 -5.06 13.35
C THR A 95 4.75 -6.10 12.52
N VAL A 96 6.08 -6.11 12.63
CA VAL A 96 6.93 -7.04 11.87
C VAL A 96 7.13 -8.35 12.61
N ILE A 97 6.84 -9.46 11.94
CA ILE A 97 6.97 -10.81 12.45
C ILE A 97 7.94 -11.57 11.55
N HIS A 98 8.98 -12.14 12.14
CA HIS A 98 9.97 -12.95 11.42
C HIS A 98 9.69 -14.43 11.61
N GLY A 99 9.61 -15.17 10.50
CA GLY A 99 9.32 -16.60 10.48
C GLY A 99 7.82 -16.90 10.59
N TYR A 100 7.51 -18.21 10.61
CA TYR A 100 6.14 -18.67 10.77
C TYR A 100 5.78 -18.70 12.27
N ASP A 101 5.03 -17.70 12.71
CA ASP A 101 4.47 -17.61 14.06
C ASP A 101 2.97 -17.23 13.99
N PRO A 102 2.07 -18.22 13.94
CA PRO A 102 0.63 -17.97 13.82
C PRO A 102 0.03 -17.25 15.04
N GLN A 103 0.64 -17.39 16.23
CA GLN A 103 0.14 -16.73 17.44
C GLN A 103 0.43 -15.24 17.36
N SER A 104 1.67 -14.87 17.01
CA SER A 104 2.04 -13.46 16.83
C SER A 104 1.26 -12.82 15.69
N ILE A 105 1.01 -13.55 14.58
CA ILE A 105 0.23 -13.02 13.44
C ILE A 105 -1.20 -12.68 13.88
N LEU A 106 -1.86 -13.56 14.65
CA LEU A 106 -3.21 -13.28 15.16
C LEU A 106 -3.24 -12.19 16.21
N ALA A 107 -2.23 -12.12 17.08
CA ALA A 107 -2.16 -11.08 18.10
C ALA A 107 -1.99 -9.68 17.50
N ALA A 108 -1.36 -9.58 16.34
CA ALA A 108 -1.13 -8.32 15.63
C ALA A 108 -2.26 -7.91 14.67
N TYR A 109 -3.16 -8.83 14.30
CA TYR A 109 -4.24 -8.60 13.32
C TYR A 109 -5.50 -8.03 13.96
#